data_AF-A0A9N9HT47-F1
#
_entry.id   AF-A0A9N9HT47-F1
#
_cell.length_a   1.000
_cell.length_b   1.000
_cell.length_c   1.000
_cell.angle_alpha   90.00
_cell.angle_beta   90.00
_cell.angle_gamma   90.00
#
_symmetry.space_group_name_H-M   'P 1'
#
loop_
_entity.id
_entity.type
_entity.pdbx_description
1 polymer ?
#
loop_
_entity_poly.entity_id
_entity_poly.type
_entity_poly.pdbx_seq_one_letter_code
_entity_poly.pdbx_strand_id
1 'polypeptide(L)'
;MSSKWCSYFNETEPKEYRFLDFYEYRSKQADFTFSFQKESYKLQMDLNNLMEDGSEESKETASHLNKLFKASNLLRGQWNAVYLMVGMSAIRKWNPYNYGGQWNAVYLTVGMSVGHRDTFCDVNAFWNKIELNRRLQDQLQTAEVEATSSLISVSAKTFATTIRNVHSAIENVNDSL
;
A
#
# COMPACT_ATOMS: atom_id res chain seq x y z
N MET A 1 14.37 -17.82 -18.90
CA MET A 1 14.26 -18.29 -17.50
C MET A 1 13.88 -17.09 -16.65
N SER A 2 12.87 -17.21 -15.79
CA SER A 2 12.59 -16.15 -14.81
C SER A 2 13.76 -16.07 -13.83
N SER A 3 14.34 -14.89 -13.65
CA SER A 3 15.34 -14.65 -12.61
C SER A 3 14.76 -15.02 -11.23
N LYS A 4 15.60 -15.52 -10.31
CA LYS A 4 15.21 -15.86 -8.93
C LYS A 4 14.91 -14.60 -8.09
N TRP A 5 15.32 -13.44 -8.57
CA TRP A 5 15.12 -12.13 -7.95
C TRP A 5 14.75 -11.09 -9.01
N CYS A 6 14.23 -9.94 -8.57
CA CYS A 6 13.91 -8.80 -9.43
C CYS A 6 15.09 -8.37 -10.31
N SER A 7 14.80 -8.03 -11.58
CA SER A 7 15.83 -7.67 -12.57
C SER A 7 16.61 -6.39 -12.22
N TYR A 8 16.09 -5.56 -11.31
CA TYR A 8 16.83 -4.46 -10.69
C TYR A 8 18.23 -4.87 -10.23
N PHE A 9 18.35 -6.03 -9.58
CA PHE A 9 19.63 -6.54 -9.06
C PHE A 9 20.53 -7.17 -10.12
N ASN A 10 20.03 -7.36 -11.34
CA ASN A 10 20.86 -7.75 -12.48
C ASN A 10 21.34 -6.53 -13.28
N GLU A 11 20.54 -5.46 -13.28
CA GLU A 11 20.78 -4.23 -14.04
C GLU A 11 21.58 -3.18 -13.26
N THR A 12 21.73 -3.36 -11.94
CA THR A 12 22.41 -2.42 -11.04
C THR A 12 23.66 -3.08 -10.47
N GLU A 13 24.76 -2.33 -10.33
CA GLU A 13 25.94 -2.86 -9.66
C GLU A 13 25.67 -3.08 -8.16
N PRO A 14 26.16 -4.15 -7.52
CA PRO A 14 25.86 -4.46 -6.13
C PRO A 14 26.03 -3.30 -5.16
N LYS A 15 27.16 -2.58 -5.26
CA LYS A 15 27.47 -1.41 -4.42
C LYS A 15 26.47 -0.25 -4.53
N GLU A 16 25.64 -0.24 -5.57
CA GLU A 16 24.65 0.80 -5.85
C GLU A 16 23.23 0.38 -5.43
N TYR A 17 23.06 -0.79 -4.81
CA TYR A 17 21.75 -1.23 -4.34
C TYR A 17 21.17 -0.27 -3.29
N ARG A 18 19.97 0.24 -3.55
CA ARG A 18 19.23 1.14 -2.65
C ARG A 18 17.76 0.75 -2.59
N PHE A 19 17.18 0.91 -1.39
CA PHE A 19 15.78 0.58 -1.15
C PHE A 19 14.83 1.40 -2.04
N LEU A 20 15.05 2.71 -2.13
CA LEU A 20 14.21 3.59 -2.93
C LEU A 20 14.25 3.20 -4.41
N ASP A 21 15.44 2.99 -4.97
CA ASP A 21 15.63 2.63 -6.37
C ASP A 21 14.95 1.30 -6.71
N PHE A 22 14.98 0.31 -5.81
CA PHE A 22 14.22 -0.92 -5.95
C PHE A 22 12.71 -0.65 -6.06
N TYR A 23 12.13 0.16 -5.18
CA TYR A 23 10.69 0.48 -5.24
C TYR A 23 10.32 1.29 -6.47
N GLU A 24 11.17 2.24 -6.88
CA GLU A 24 10.98 3.02 -8.10
C GLU A 24 11.03 2.12 -9.34
N TYR A 25 11.96 1.16 -9.38
CA TYR A 25 12.04 0.18 -10.45
C TYR A 25 10.77 -0.70 -10.49
N ARG A 26 10.37 -1.24 -9.33
CA ARG A 26 9.15 -2.07 -9.19
C ARG A 26 7.88 -1.31 -9.58
N SER A 27 7.79 -0.01 -9.31
CA SER A 27 6.61 0.81 -9.64
C SER A 27 6.27 0.87 -11.14
N LYS A 28 7.25 0.55 -12.00
CA LYS A 28 7.10 0.54 -13.46
C LYS A 28 6.60 -0.81 -13.99
N GLN A 29 6.51 -1.83 -13.13
CA GLN A 29 6.16 -3.19 -13.53
C GLN A 29 4.65 -3.44 -13.40
N ALA A 30 4.10 -4.26 -14.29
CA ALA A 30 2.66 -4.49 -14.37
C ALA A 30 2.08 -5.20 -13.13
N ASP A 31 2.88 -6.00 -12.42
CA ASP A 31 2.47 -6.71 -11.20
C ASP A 31 2.76 -5.92 -9.91
N PHE A 32 3.10 -4.64 -10.03
CA PHE A 32 3.31 -3.76 -8.89
C PHE A 32 2.05 -3.63 -8.05
N THR A 33 2.21 -3.67 -6.73
CA THR A 33 1.11 -3.47 -5.80
C THR A 33 1.26 -2.15 -5.06
N PHE A 34 0.14 -1.44 -4.84
CA PHE A 34 0.06 -0.25 -3.98
C PHE A 34 0.19 -0.59 -2.48
N SER A 35 0.67 -1.78 -2.14
CA SER A 35 0.83 -2.25 -0.76
C SER A 35 2.31 -2.32 -0.44
N PHE A 36 2.76 -1.40 0.42
CA PHE A 36 4.12 -1.40 0.92
C PHE A 36 4.51 -2.74 1.52
N GLN A 37 3.64 -3.36 2.32
CA GLN A 37 3.89 -4.67 2.93
C GLN A 37 4.19 -5.76 1.88
N LYS A 38 3.48 -5.76 0.74
CA LYS A 38 3.69 -6.75 -0.31
C LYS A 38 5.00 -6.51 -1.08
N GLU A 39 5.29 -5.27 -1.46
CA GLU A 39 6.50 -4.96 -2.22
C GLU A 39 7.78 -5.08 -1.37
N SER A 40 7.69 -4.73 -0.08
CA SER A 40 8.79 -4.92 0.86
C SER A 40 9.05 -6.39 1.19
N TYR A 41 8.01 -7.23 1.18
CA TYR A 41 8.18 -8.68 1.26
C TYR A 41 8.90 -9.23 0.03
N LYS A 42 8.55 -8.75 -1.18
CA LYS A 42 9.27 -9.10 -2.42
C LYS A 42 10.75 -8.71 -2.32
N LEU A 43 11.05 -7.48 -1.87
CA LEU A 43 12.43 -7.04 -1.60
C LEU A 43 13.16 -8.00 -0.66
N GLN A 44 12.55 -8.37 0.47
CA GLN A 44 13.17 -9.28 1.43
C GLN A 44 13.47 -10.66 0.81
N MET A 45 12.54 -11.19 0.02
CA MET A 45 12.73 -12.47 -0.67
C MET A 45 13.88 -12.39 -1.69
N ASP A 46 13.92 -11.32 -2.49
CA ASP A 46 15.00 -11.11 -3.46
C ASP A 46 16.36 -11.00 -2.78
N LEU A 47 16.46 -10.27 -1.65
CA LEU A 47 17.69 -10.18 -0.87
C LEU A 47 18.11 -11.53 -0.30
N ASN A 48 17.17 -12.35 0.17
CA ASN A 48 17.47 -13.70 0.64
C ASN A 48 18.02 -14.58 -0.50
N ASN A 49 17.39 -14.55 -1.68
CA ASN A 49 17.85 -15.31 -2.83
C ASN A 49 19.23 -14.84 -3.31
N LEU A 50 19.52 -13.53 -3.28
CA LEU A 50 20.85 -12.99 -3.60
C LEU A 50 21.91 -13.45 -2.60
N MET A 51 21.60 -13.50 -1.31
CA MET A 51 22.53 -14.01 -0.28
C MET A 51 22.84 -15.50 -0.45
N GLU A 52 21.91 -16.29 -0.99
CA GLU A 52 22.10 -17.73 -1.21
C GLU A 52 22.87 -18.00 -2.53
N ASP A 53 22.41 -17.41 -3.61
CA ASP A 53 22.78 -17.80 -4.98
C ASP A 53 23.51 -16.69 -5.79
N GLY A 54 23.66 -15.49 -5.23
CA GLY A 54 24.30 -14.35 -5.91
C GLY A 54 25.83 -14.47 -6.04
N SER A 55 26.45 -13.52 -6.76
CA SER A 55 27.90 -13.34 -6.73
C SER A 55 28.39 -12.96 -5.33
N GLU A 56 29.67 -13.14 -5.03
CA GLU A 56 30.22 -12.81 -3.70
C GLU A 56 29.94 -11.35 -3.29
N GLU A 57 30.13 -10.41 -4.23
CA GLU A 57 29.83 -8.99 -4.02
C GLU A 57 28.32 -8.74 -3.82
N SER A 58 27.47 -9.46 -4.56
CA SER A 58 26.02 -9.37 -4.39
C SER A 58 25.59 -9.91 -3.03
N LYS A 59 26.20 -11.00 -2.57
CA LYS A 59 25.92 -11.63 -1.27
C LYS A 59 26.29 -10.70 -0.13
N GLU A 60 27.48 -10.11 -0.18
CA GLU A 60 27.94 -9.16 0.83
C GLU A 60 27.00 -7.95 0.89
N THR A 61 26.72 -7.35 -0.27
CA THR A 61 25.88 -6.15 -0.32
C THR A 61 24.43 -6.44 0.05
N ALA A 62 23.85 -7.55 -0.41
CA ALA A 62 22.50 -7.98 -0.03
C ALA A 62 22.41 -8.29 1.47
N SER A 63 23.44 -8.89 2.06
CA SER A 63 23.54 -9.12 3.50
C SER A 63 23.56 -7.81 4.29
N HIS A 64 24.32 -6.82 3.83
CA HIS A 64 24.34 -5.49 4.42
C HIS A 64 22.95 -4.83 4.35
N LEU A 65 22.34 -4.81 3.16
CA LEU A 65 21.04 -4.19 2.94
C LEU A 65 19.93 -4.89 3.74
N ASN A 66 19.96 -6.23 3.84
CA ASN A 66 19.01 -6.99 4.65
C ASN A 66 19.17 -6.73 6.15
N LYS A 67 20.40 -6.49 6.64
CA LYS A 67 20.63 -6.07 8.04
C LYS A 67 20.02 -4.70 8.30
N LEU A 68 20.19 -3.73 7.41
CA LEU A 68 19.55 -2.41 7.50
C LEU A 68 18.03 -2.54 7.53
N PHE A 69 17.47 -3.36 6.63
CA PHE A 69 16.05 -3.65 6.59
C PHE A 69 15.55 -4.24 7.92
N LYS A 70 16.24 -5.25 8.48
CA LYS A 70 15.86 -5.85 9.77
C LYS A 70 16.01 -4.90 10.95
N ALA A 71 17.09 -4.11 10.99
CA ALA A 71 17.33 -3.12 12.04
C ALA A 71 16.20 -2.09 12.10
N SER A 72 15.72 -1.61 10.94
CA SER A 72 14.58 -0.69 10.87
C SER A 72 13.30 -1.29 11.45
N ASN A 73 13.07 -2.60 11.27
CA ASN A 73 11.92 -3.29 11.85
C ASN A 73 12.03 -3.47 13.38
N LEU A 74 13.25 -3.72 13.89
CA LEU A 74 13.51 -3.91 15.31
C LEU A 74 13.36 -2.62 16.13
N LEU A 75 13.90 -1.50 15.64
CA LEU A 75 13.85 -0.22 16.35
C LEU A 75 12.41 0.16 16.69
N ARG A 76 11.47 0.01 15.76
CA ARG A 76 10.04 0.30 16.00
C ARG A 76 9.40 -0.66 16.99
N GLY A 77 9.74 -1.95 16.96
CA GLY A 77 9.25 -2.92 17.94
C GLY A 77 9.64 -2.56 19.38
N GLN A 78 10.88 -2.08 19.56
CA GLN A 78 11.38 -1.59 20.84
C GLN A 78 10.68 -0.29 21.27
N TRP A 79 10.52 0.69 20.37
CA TRP A 79 9.79 1.93 20.68
C TRP A 79 8.32 1.69 21.02
N ASN A 80 7.63 0.78 20.30
CA ASN A 80 6.26 0.38 20.63
C ASN A 80 6.18 -0.28 22.01
N ALA A 81 7.14 -1.13 22.37
CA ALA A 81 7.21 -1.76 23.68
C ALA A 81 7.44 -0.72 24.79
N VAL A 82 8.31 0.26 24.57
CA VAL A 82 8.54 1.38 25.49
C VAL A 82 7.29 2.25 25.63
N TYR A 83 6.61 2.58 24.52
CA TYR A 83 5.39 3.38 24.54
C TYR A 83 4.23 2.65 25.25
N LEU A 84 4.11 1.34 25.04
CA LEU A 84 3.20 0.47 25.78
C LEU A 84 3.56 0.39 27.27
N MET A 85 4.84 0.28 27.63
CA MET A 85 5.28 0.27 29.02
C MET A 85 5.02 1.60 29.74
N VAL A 86 5.31 2.74 29.09
CA VAL A 86 5.05 4.08 29.64
C VAL A 86 3.54 4.37 29.71
N GLY A 87 2.78 3.98 28.68
CA GLY A 87 1.32 4.11 28.67
C GLY A 87 0.62 3.21 29.69
N MET A 88 1.11 1.98 29.91
CA MET A 88 0.55 1.05 30.90
C MET A 88 0.96 1.37 32.33
N SER A 89 2.07 2.07 32.57
CA SER A 89 2.46 2.53 33.92
C SER A 89 1.68 3.77 34.39
N ALA A 90 1.07 4.53 33.47
CA ALA A 90 0.11 5.58 33.79
C ALA A 90 -1.27 5.03 34.26
N ILE A 91 -1.59 3.78 33.93
CA ILE A 91 -2.78 3.07 34.40
C ILE A 91 -2.33 2.20 35.58
N ARG A 92 -2.55 2.65 36.84
CA ARG A 92 -2.16 1.92 38.08
C ARG A 92 -2.79 0.52 38.20
N LYS A 93 -2.34 -0.47 37.42
CA LYS A 93 -2.67 -1.89 37.59
C LYS A 93 -1.90 -2.79 36.60
N TRP A 94 -0.56 -2.72 36.61
CA TRP A 94 0.24 -3.71 35.86
C TRP A 94 1.27 -4.41 36.75
N ASN A 95 1.19 -5.74 36.79
CA ASN A 95 2.09 -6.63 37.53
C ASN A 95 2.89 -7.47 36.52
N PRO A 96 4.20 -7.22 36.34
CA PRO A 96 4.98 -7.77 35.24
C PRO A 96 5.33 -9.26 35.36
N TYR A 97 5.01 -9.92 36.48
CA TYR A 97 5.42 -11.31 36.75
C TYR A 97 4.42 -12.38 36.31
N ASN A 98 3.28 -12.01 35.71
CA ASN A 98 2.19 -12.97 35.42
C ASN A 98 2.07 -13.40 33.94
N TYR A 99 3.04 -13.07 33.09
CA TYR A 99 3.11 -13.60 31.72
C TYR A 99 4.39 -14.43 31.54
N GLY A 100 4.32 -15.66 32.02
CA GLY A 100 5.28 -16.70 31.69
C GLY A 100 5.19 -17.01 30.19
N GLY A 101 6.19 -16.54 29.44
CA GLY A 101 6.63 -17.12 28.18
C GLY A 101 5.62 -17.11 27.03
N GLN A 102 5.39 -15.95 26.39
CA GLN A 102 4.94 -15.93 24.98
C GLN A 102 5.07 -14.58 24.24
N TRP A 103 5.98 -13.68 24.66
CA TRP A 103 6.25 -12.46 23.88
C TRP A 103 7.02 -12.70 22.57
N ASN A 104 7.61 -13.90 22.40
CA ASN A 104 8.45 -14.22 21.24
C ASN A 104 7.68 -14.68 19.98
N ALA A 105 6.40 -15.07 20.09
CA ALA A 105 5.68 -15.67 18.96
C ALA A 105 4.86 -14.67 18.12
N VAL A 106 4.46 -13.53 18.69
CA VAL A 106 3.58 -12.56 17.97
C VAL A 106 4.37 -11.63 17.05
N TYR A 107 5.67 -11.44 17.28
CA TYR A 107 6.51 -10.59 16.43
C TYR A 107 6.92 -11.25 15.11
N LEU A 108 6.87 -12.57 15.00
CA LEU A 108 7.44 -13.29 13.85
C LEU A 108 6.51 -13.41 12.63
N THR A 109 5.21 -13.13 12.77
CA THR A 109 4.25 -13.31 11.65
C THR A 109 3.63 -12.02 11.12
N VAL A 110 3.79 -10.89 11.83
CA VAL A 110 3.09 -9.62 11.49
C VAL A 110 4.06 -8.48 11.11
N GLY A 111 5.37 -8.68 11.28
CA GLY A 111 6.37 -7.60 11.22
C GLY A 111 7.06 -7.36 9.88
N MET A 112 6.53 -7.85 8.75
CA MET A 112 7.23 -7.71 7.47
C MET A 112 7.01 -6.30 6.90
N SER A 113 7.84 -5.36 7.36
CA SER A 113 8.23 -4.05 6.77
C SER A 113 7.84 -2.76 7.50
N VAL A 114 6.99 -2.79 8.52
CA VAL A 114 6.35 -1.57 9.03
C VAL A 114 7.35 -0.51 9.55
N GLY A 115 8.56 -0.91 9.99
CA GLY A 115 9.58 0.05 10.45
C GLY A 115 10.46 0.65 9.35
N HIS A 116 10.60 -0.06 8.23
CA HIS A 116 11.46 0.36 7.13
C HIS A 116 10.97 1.65 6.48
N ARG A 117 9.66 1.74 6.17
CA ARG A 117 9.06 2.96 5.61
C ARG A 117 9.27 4.15 6.52
N ASP A 118 9.08 4.00 7.83
CA ASP A 118 9.12 5.11 8.78
C ASP A 118 10.56 5.61 9.05
N THR A 119 11.55 4.72 8.97
CA THR A 119 12.96 5.04 9.28
C THR A 119 13.66 5.71 8.10
N PHE A 120 13.32 5.33 6.88
CA PHE A 120 13.91 5.85 5.65
C PHE A 120 12.95 6.89 5.02
N CYS A 121 13.24 8.18 5.27
CA CYS A 121 12.35 9.30 4.90
C CYS A 121 12.01 9.34 3.40
N ASP A 122 12.96 8.97 2.55
CA ASP A 122 12.82 8.85 1.10
C ASP A 122 11.82 7.76 0.72
N VAL A 123 11.94 6.58 1.34
CA VAL A 123 10.97 5.48 1.19
C VAL A 123 9.59 5.90 1.70
N ASN A 124 9.51 6.60 2.85
CA ASN A 124 8.24 7.11 3.35
C ASN A 124 7.58 8.07 2.36
N ALA A 125 8.35 9.05 1.86
CA ALA A 125 7.88 10.05 0.93
C ALA A 125 7.36 9.41 -0.37
N PHE A 126 8.06 8.40 -0.88
CA PHE A 126 7.62 7.61 -2.02
C PHE A 126 6.24 6.98 -1.76
N TRP A 127 6.07 6.26 -0.65
CA TRP A 127 4.81 5.58 -0.35
C TRP A 127 3.66 6.55 -0.08
N ASN A 128 3.93 7.68 0.57
CA ASN A 128 2.95 8.76 0.76
C ASN A 128 2.43 9.28 -0.59
N LYS A 129 3.32 9.48 -1.57
CA LYS A 129 2.96 9.91 -2.92
C LYS A 129 2.10 8.86 -3.64
N ILE A 130 2.49 7.59 -3.57
CA ILE A 130 1.76 6.48 -4.19
C ILE A 130 0.35 6.34 -3.60
N GLU A 131 0.22 6.41 -2.28
CA GLU A 131 -1.06 6.31 -1.58
C GLU A 131 -1.97 7.51 -1.87
N LEU A 132 -1.41 8.73 -1.94
CA LEU A 132 -2.15 9.93 -2.29
C LEU A 132 -2.71 9.86 -3.71
N ASN A 133 -1.90 9.43 -4.68
CA ASN A 133 -2.33 9.31 -6.07
C ASN A 133 -3.51 8.35 -6.23
N ARG A 134 -3.48 7.21 -5.53
CA ARG A 134 -4.61 6.25 -5.53
C ARG A 134 -5.89 6.88 -4.99
N ARG A 135 -5.82 7.61 -3.87
CA ARG A 135 -7.00 8.29 -3.31
C ARG A 135 -7.59 9.32 -4.26
N LEU A 136 -6.73 10.08 -4.95
CA LEU A 136 -7.17 11.06 -5.94
C LEU A 136 -7.87 10.39 -7.13
N GLN A 137 -7.36 9.23 -7.59
CA GLN A 137 -8.02 8.45 -8.64
C GLN A 137 -9.38 7.90 -8.20
N ASP A 138 -9.48 7.35 -6.99
CA ASP A 138 -10.75 6.84 -6.44
C ASP A 138 -11.80 7.96 -6.30
N GLN A 139 -11.38 9.15 -5.85
CA GLN A 139 -12.23 10.33 -5.76
C GLN A 139 -12.70 10.82 -7.12
N LEU A 140 -11.81 10.84 -8.11
CA LEU A 140 -12.15 11.25 -9.47
C LEU A 140 -13.20 10.31 -10.08
N GLN A 141 -13.00 9.00 -9.97
CA GLN A 141 -13.95 8.00 -10.45
C GLN A 141 -15.32 8.12 -9.75
N THR A 142 -15.32 8.36 -8.44
CA THR A 142 -16.56 8.56 -7.68
C THR A 142 -17.32 9.80 -8.18
N ALA A 143 -16.63 10.92 -8.36
CA ALA A 143 -17.23 12.15 -8.87
C ALA A 143 -17.78 11.99 -10.31
N GLU A 144 -17.09 11.25 -11.17
CA GLU A 144 -17.57 10.94 -12.52
C GLU A 144 -18.85 10.09 -12.50
N VAL A 145 -18.92 9.08 -11.64
CA VAL A 145 -20.12 8.23 -11.47
C VAL A 145 -21.30 9.06 -10.93
N GLU A 146 -21.06 9.95 -9.97
CA GLU A 146 -22.11 10.83 -9.43
C GLU A 146 -22.63 11.81 -10.49
N ALA A 147 -21.74 12.44 -11.25
CA ALA A 147 -22.10 13.37 -12.31
C ALA A 147 -22.92 12.70 -13.43
N THR A 148 -22.50 11.50 -13.85
CA THR A 148 -23.23 10.72 -14.87
C THR A 148 -24.61 10.28 -14.39
N SER A 149 -24.72 9.80 -13.15
CA SER A 149 -26.02 9.44 -12.53
C SER A 149 -26.98 10.63 -12.47
N SER A 150 -26.47 11.81 -12.07
CA SER A 150 -27.24 13.05 -12.03
C SER A 150 -27.79 13.43 -13.41
N LEU A 151 -26.95 13.40 -14.45
CA LEU A 151 -27.36 13.71 -15.84
C LEU A 151 -28.45 12.76 -16.35
N ILE A 152 -28.34 11.46 -16.06
CA ILE A 152 -29.35 10.47 -16.43
C ILE A 152 -30.68 10.79 -15.73
N SER A 153 -30.66 11.10 -14.43
CA SER A 153 -31.86 11.40 -13.66
C SER A 153 -32.60 12.64 -14.20
N VAL A 154 -31.85 13.69 -14.53
CA VAL A 154 -32.39 14.93 -15.10
C VAL A 154 -33.00 14.66 -16.47
N SER A 155 -32.31 13.91 -17.32
CA SER A 155 -32.79 13.56 -18.66
C SER A 155 -34.07 12.73 -18.61
N ALA A 156 -34.13 11.71 -17.74
CA ALA A 156 -35.32 10.88 -17.56
C ALA A 156 -36.54 11.69 -17.11
N LYS A 157 -36.36 12.63 -16.18
CA LYS A 157 -37.42 13.53 -15.70
C LYS A 157 -37.96 14.43 -16.82
N THR A 158 -37.07 14.95 -17.66
CA THR A 158 -37.42 15.78 -18.82
C THR A 158 -38.22 14.99 -19.86
N PHE A 159 -37.79 13.77 -20.18
CA PHE A 159 -38.53 12.89 -21.10
C PHE A 159 -39.92 12.53 -20.58
N ALA A 160 -40.02 12.11 -19.31
CA ALA A 160 -41.31 11.75 -18.71
C ALA A 160 -42.30 12.92 -18.74
N THR A 161 -41.82 14.14 -18.52
CA THR A 161 -42.65 15.35 -18.59
C THR A 161 -43.08 15.65 -20.02
N THR A 162 -42.17 15.53 -20.98
CA THR A 162 -42.47 15.78 -22.40
C THR A 162 -43.48 14.78 -22.94
N ILE A 163 -43.32 13.49 -22.65
CA ILE A 163 -44.27 12.43 -23.04
C ILE A 163 -45.66 12.70 -22.47
N ARG A 164 -45.74 13.08 -21.18
CA ARG A 164 -47.01 13.41 -20.54
C ARG A 164 -47.71 14.60 -21.22
N ASN A 165 -46.95 15.65 -21.54
CA ASN A 165 -47.49 16.82 -22.21
C ASN A 165 -48.01 16.48 -23.63
N VAL A 166 -47.30 15.61 -24.36
CA VAL A 166 -47.74 15.12 -25.68
C VAL A 166 -49.01 14.29 -25.55
N HIS A 167 -49.09 13.39 -24.57
CA HIS A 167 -50.28 12.57 -24.33
C HIS A 167 -51.52 13.43 -24.08
N SER A 168 -51.42 14.40 -23.17
CA SER A 168 -52.52 15.32 -22.88
C SER A 168 -52.93 16.15 -24.10
N ALA A 169 -51.98 16.54 -24.96
CA ALA A 169 -52.31 17.24 -26.20
C ALA A 169 -53.08 16.36 -27.20
N ILE A 170 -52.72 15.07 -27.30
CA ILE A 170 -53.41 14.09 -28.15
C ILE A 170 -54.85 13.86 -27.64
N GLU A 171 -55.03 13.66 -26.34
CA GLU A 171 -56.36 13.50 -25.72
C GLU A 171 -57.26 14.70 -26.02
N ASN A 172 -56.75 15.91 -25.82
CA ASN A 172 -57.50 17.14 -26.11
C ASN A 172 -57.93 17.27 -27.58
N VAL A 173 -57.09 16.83 -28.53
CA VAL A 173 -57.43 16.83 -29.96
C VAL A 173 -58.55 15.83 -30.26
N ASN A 174 -58.50 14.64 -29.67
CA ASN A 174 -59.54 13.62 -29.85
C ASN A 174 -60.90 14.05 -29.29
N ASP A 175 -60.93 14.75 -28.15
CA ASP A 175 -62.17 15.26 -27.56
C ASP A 175 -62.80 16.41 -28.37
N SER A 176 -62.03 17.01 -29.29
CA SER A 176 -62.44 18.15 -30.12
C SER A 176 -63.01 17.76 -31.49
N LEU A 177 -63.04 16.47 -31.83
CA LEU A 177 -63.48 15.90 -33.12
C LEU A 177 -64.83 15.18 -32.98
#